data_AF-A0A6V7XVK8-F1
#
_entry.id   AF-A0A6V7XVK8-F1
#
_cell.length_a   1.000
_cell.length_b   1.000
_cell.length_c   1.000
_cell.angle_alpha   90.00
_cell.angle_beta   90.00
_cell.angle_gamma   90.00
#
_symmetry.space_group_name_H-M   'P 1'
#
loop_
_entity.id
_entity.type
_entity.pdbx_description
1 polymer ?
#
loop_
_entity_poly.entity_id
_entity_poly.type
_entity_poly.pdbx_seq_one_letter_code
_entity_poly.pdbx_strand_id
1 'polypeptide(L)'
;MDLSLNLNGFGDKPLIPIADLKERGKYSKEEVEGRNKLATLYRLVDLFHWSQAIYNHISLRLPGEGKHEILINPFGLLYREITASSLVKVCFVPFLMT
;
A
#
# COMPACT_ATOMS: atom_id res chain seq x y z
N MET A 1 6.80 21.30 -18.98
CA MET A 1 7.14 20.40 -17.87
C MET A 1 7.53 19.09 -18.52
N ASP A 2 8.84 18.87 -18.67
CA ASP A 2 9.37 17.67 -19.30
C ASP A 2 9.06 16.47 -18.39
N LEU A 3 8.32 15.50 -18.92
CA LEU A 3 7.89 14.27 -18.23
C LEU A 3 8.87 13.12 -18.51
N SER A 4 10.13 13.43 -18.79
CA SER A 4 11.20 12.45 -18.94
C SER A 4 11.41 11.74 -17.59
N LEU A 5 10.71 10.62 -17.40
CA LEU A 5 10.95 9.65 -16.33
C LEU A 5 12.42 9.22 -16.39
N ASN A 6 13.27 9.85 -15.59
CA ASN A 6 14.69 9.55 -15.57
C ASN A 6 14.90 8.22 -14.83
N LEU A 7 14.87 7.13 -15.60
CA LEU A 7 15.07 5.76 -15.11
C LEU A 7 16.51 5.48 -14.67
N ASN A 8 17.43 6.44 -14.76
CA ASN A 8 18.85 6.25 -14.45
C ASN A 8 19.17 6.24 -12.95
N GLY A 9 18.18 6.48 -12.07
CA GLY A 9 18.36 6.50 -10.60
C GLY A 9 18.33 5.14 -9.90
N PHE A 10 18.24 4.03 -10.63
CA PHE A 10 18.09 2.67 -10.08
C PHE A 10 19.40 1.95 -9.74
N GLY A 11 20.56 2.53 -10.04
CA GLY A 11 21.86 1.82 -10.12
C GLY A 11 22.34 1.07 -8.88
N ASP A 12 21.96 1.49 -7.66
CA ASP A 12 22.50 0.89 -6.41
C ASP A 12 21.45 0.62 -5.31
N LYS A 13 20.16 0.81 -5.60
CA LYS A 13 19.11 0.60 -4.58
C LYS A 13 18.65 -0.86 -4.58
N PRO A 14 18.55 -1.51 -3.39
CA PRO A 14 18.04 -2.87 -3.30
C PRO A 14 16.61 -2.94 -3.88
N LEU A 15 16.39 -3.93 -4.74
CA LEU A 15 15.09 -4.15 -5.38
C LEU A 15 14.10 -4.71 -4.36
N ILE A 16 13.19 -3.86 -3.88
CA ILE A 16 12.11 -4.26 -2.98
C ILE A 16 10.88 -4.65 -3.82
N PRO A 17 10.42 -5.91 -3.77
CA PRO A 17 9.25 -6.35 -4.52
C PRO A 17 7.97 -5.65 -4.02
N ILE A 18 7.07 -5.33 -4.95
CA ILE A 18 5.78 -4.70 -4.63
C ILE A 18 4.75 -5.76 -4.22
N ALA A 19 4.62 -6.83 -5.02
CA ALA A 19 3.71 -7.94 -4.79
C ALA A 19 4.46 -9.13 -4.17
N ASP A 20 4.65 -9.10 -2.85
CA ASP A 20 5.54 -9.99 -2.11
C ASP A 20 4.81 -11.01 -1.21
N LEU A 21 3.49 -11.18 -1.38
CA LEU A 21 2.69 -12.12 -0.59
C LEU A 21 3.11 -13.57 -0.89
N LYS A 22 3.68 -14.25 0.13
CA LYS A 22 4.15 -15.66 0.02
C LYS A 22 3.11 -16.68 0.51
N GLU A 23 2.26 -16.30 1.45
CA GLU A 23 1.34 -17.19 2.14
C GLU A 23 0.04 -17.38 1.35
N ARG A 24 -0.02 -18.47 0.56
CA ARG A 24 -1.23 -18.86 -0.16
C ARG A 24 -2.34 -19.22 0.86
N GLY A 25 -3.50 -18.58 0.75
CA GLY A 25 -4.68 -18.88 1.56
C GLY A 25 -4.90 -18.03 2.80
N LYS A 26 -3.94 -17.16 3.19
CA LYS A 26 -4.12 -16.23 4.33
C LYS A 26 -5.09 -15.09 4.05
N TYR A 27 -5.15 -14.66 2.80
CA TYR A 27 -5.94 -13.52 2.34
C TYR A 27 -6.96 -13.99 1.31
N SER A 28 -8.13 -13.33 1.27
CA SER A 28 -9.08 -13.54 0.17
C SER A 28 -8.50 -13.02 -1.15
N LYS A 29 -9.08 -13.43 -2.28
CA LYS A 29 -8.62 -12.97 -3.61
C LYS A 29 -8.71 -11.44 -3.73
N GLU A 30 -9.79 -10.87 -3.19
CA GLU A 30 -10.06 -9.44 -3.20
C GLU A 30 -9.05 -8.68 -2.33
N GLU A 31 -8.68 -9.24 -1.16
CA GLU A 31 -7.67 -8.63 -0.31
C GLU A 31 -6.27 -8.70 -0.95
N VAL A 32 -5.91 -9.83 -1.59
CA VAL A 32 -4.65 -9.95 -2.34
C VAL A 32 -4.56 -8.90 -3.43
N GLU A 33 -5.61 -8.77 -4.24
CA GLU A 33 -5.66 -7.79 -5.32
C GLU A 33 -5.60 -6.35 -4.78
N GLY A 34 -6.34 -6.06 -3.72
CA GLY A 34 -6.33 -4.77 -3.05
C GLY A 34 -4.95 -4.39 -2.51
N ARG A 35 -4.25 -5.32 -1.85
CA ARG A 35 -2.88 -5.11 -1.34
C ARG A 35 -1.90 -4.82 -2.47
N ASN A 36 -1.95 -5.60 -3.55
CA ASN A 36 -1.06 -5.40 -4.70
C ASN A 36 -1.30 -4.05 -5.38
N LYS A 37 -2.57 -3.68 -5.60
CA LYS A 37 -2.94 -2.38 -6.19
C LYS A 37 -2.51 -1.22 -5.32
N LEU A 38 -2.78 -1.28 -4.01
CA LEU A 38 -2.42 -0.22 -3.09
C LEU A 38 -0.90 -0.06 -2.95
N ALA A 39 -0.15 -1.17 -2.82
CA ALA A 39 1.31 -1.12 -2.78
C ALA A 39 1.91 -0.54 -4.07
N THR A 40 1.34 -0.89 -5.24
CA THR A 40 1.75 -0.30 -6.52
C THR A 40 1.51 1.20 -6.56
N LEU A 41 0.36 1.66 -6.05
CA LEU A 41 0.04 3.08 -5.99
C LEU A 41 1.04 3.84 -5.10
N TYR A 42 1.44 3.30 -3.96
CA TYR A 42 2.49 3.91 -3.13
C TYR A 42 3.80 4.10 -3.91
N ARG A 43 4.23 3.12 -4.70
CA ARG A 43 5.43 3.23 -5.54
C ARG A 43 5.28 4.27 -6.66
N LEU A 44 4.11 4.37 -7.29
CA LEU A 44 3.85 5.40 -8.29
C LEU A 44 3.90 6.79 -7.66
N VAL A 45 3.30 6.97 -6.49
CA VAL A 45 3.29 8.27 -5.79
C VAL A 45 4.70 8.68 -5.33
N ASP A 46 5.53 7.73 -4.91
CA ASP A 46 6.96 7.96 -4.64
C ASP A 46 7.74 8.35 -5.91
N LEU A 47 7.48 7.65 -7.04
CA LEU A 47 8.09 7.92 -8.33
C LEU A 47 7.79 9.33 -8.85
N PHE A 48 6.57 9.82 -8.65
CA PHE A 48 6.17 11.18 -9.02
C PHE A 48 6.54 12.23 -7.96
N HIS A 49 7.23 11.84 -6.89
CA HIS A 49 7.65 12.73 -5.80
C HIS A 49 6.48 13.45 -5.10
N TRP A 50 5.32 12.79 -5.03
CA TRP A 50 4.12 13.32 -4.35
C TRP A 50 4.04 12.89 -2.87
N SER A 51 4.94 12.02 -2.43
CA SER A 51 5.05 11.60 -1.03
C SER A 51 5.61 12.71 -0.13
N GLN A 52 5.11 12.82 1.10
CA GLN A 52 5.62 13.74 2.12
C GLN A 52 6.19 12.96 3.31
N ALA A 53 7.45 12.52 3.20
CA ALA A 53 8.14 11.70 4.20
C ALA A 53 7.24 10.54 4.70
N ILE A 54 7.06 10.42 6.01
CA ILE A 54 6.30 9.33 6.66
C ILE A 54 4.90 9.72 7.13
N TYR A 55 4.46 10.97 6.91
CA TYR A 55 3.22 11.50 7.49
C TYR A 55 1.98 11.28 6.62
N ASN A 56 2.19 10.99 5.34
CA ASN A 56 1.11 10.85 4.38
C ASN A 56 0.54 9.41 4.39
N HIS A 57 -0.72 9.26 3.98
CA HIS A 57 -1.38 7.95 3.90
C HIS A 57 -2.31 7.85 2.70
N ILE A 58 -2.43 6.62 2.17
CA ILE A 58 -3.41 6.24 1.14
C ILE A 58 -4.14 5.00 1.65
N SER A 59 -5.46 5.09 1.77
CA SER A 59 -6.28 3.97 2.22
C SER A 59 -7.05 3.34 1.07
N LEU A 60 -7.25 2.01 1.13
CA LEU A 60 -8.14 1.28 0.24
C LEU A 60 -9.22 0.58 1.08
N ARG A 61 -10.49 0.77 0.74
CA ARG A 61 -11.59 0.00 1.33
C ARG A 61 -11.61 -1.40 0.74
N LEU A 62 -11.69 -2.42 1.60
CA LEU A 62 -11.91 -3.80 1.15
C LEU A 62 -13.40 -4.05 0.90
N PRO A 63 -13.75 -4.85 -0.12
CA PRO A 63 -15.13 -5.25 -0.34
C PRO A 63 -15.59 -6.25 0.73
N GLY A 64 -16.87 -6.16 1.11
CA GLY A 64 -17.50 -7.07 2.07
C GLY A 64 -18.67 -6.39 2.80
N GLU A 65 -19.88 -6.96 2.67
CA GLU A 65 -21.06 -6.44 3.37
C GLU A 65 -20.86 -6.46 4.89
N GLY A 66 -21.19 -5.35 5.55
CA GLY A 66 -21.04 -5.19 7.01
C GLY A 66 -19.60 -5.12 7.52
N LYS A 67 -18.59 -5.27 6.65
CA LYS A 67 -17.18 -5.16 7.02
C LYS A 67 -16.68 -3.73 6.78
N HIS A 68 -16.46 -3.01 7.87
CA HIS A 68 -15.81 -1.71 7.81
C HIS A 68 -14.29 -1.88 7.88
N GLU A 69 -13.71 -2.51 6.87
CA GLU A 69 -12.27 -2.80 6.80
C GLU A 69 -11.57 -1.93 5.74
N ILE A 70 -10.38 -1.42 6.09
CA ILE A 70 -9.49 -0.73 5.16
C ILE A 70 -8.08 -1.31 5.20
N LEU A 71 -7.34 -1.14 4.10
CA LEU A 71 -5.90 -1.29 4.03
C LEU A 71 -5.25 0.10 4.09
N ILE A 72 -4.15 0.23 4.82
CA ILE A 72 -3.38 1.47 4.96
C ILE A 72 -1.89 1.15 5.17
N ASN A 73 -0.99 2.11 4.92
CA ASN A 73 0.42 1.95 5.24
C ASN A 73 0.64 1.89 6.77
N PRO A 74 1.62 1.08 7.23
CA PRO A 74 2.09 1.19 8.60
C PRO A 74 2.83 2.51 8.80
N PHE A 75 2.79 3.05 10.01
CA PHE A 75 3.52 4.24 10.37
C PHE A 75 5.03 3.98 10.37
N GLY A 76 5.82 4.95 9.86
CA GLY A 76 7.28 4.90 9.88
C GLY A 76 7.94 4.36 8.60
N LEU A 77 7.17 3.83 7.64
CA LEU A 77 7.70 3.45 6.32
C LEU A 77 7.56 4.58 5.29
N LEU A 78 8.58 4.75 4.46
CA LEU A 78 8.50 5.58 3.27
C LEU A 78 7.70 4.87 2.18
N TYR A 79 7.12 5.63 1.25
CA TYR A 79 6.29 5.07 0.17
C TYR A 79 7.05 4.07 -0.72
N ARG A 80 8.36 4.31 -0.96
CA ARG A 80 9.25 3.35 -1.65
C ARG A 80 9.49 2.03 -0.92
N GLU A 81 9.18 1.95 0.38
CA GLU A 81 9.41 0.76 1.21
C GLU A 81 8.13 -0.08 1.35
N ILE A 82 6.98 0.45 0.95
CA ILE A 82 5.70 -0.25 1.02
C ILE A 82 5.68 -1.45 0.07
N THR A 83 5.17 -2.56 0.58
CA THR A 83 4.89 -3.82 -0.15
C THR A 83 3.47 -4.30 0.15
N ALA A 84 2.97 -5.28 -0.60
CA ALA A 84 1.65 -5.87 -0.37
C ALA A 84 1.53 -6.53 1.02
N SER A 85 2.62 -7.15 1.49
CA SER A 85 2.69 -7.77 2.82
C SER A 85 2.81 -6.76 3.96
N SER A 86 3.44 -5.59 3.72
CA SER A 86 3.64 -4.57 4.76
C SER A 86 2.37 -3.81 5.13
N LEU A 87 1.35 -3.82 4.25
CA LEU A 87 0.09 -3.12 4.49
C LEU A 87 -0.65 -3.67 5.71
N VAL A 88 -1.21 -2.78 6.50
CA VAL A 88 -2.01 -3.14 7.67
C VAL A 88 -3.49 -3.10 7.34
N LYS A 89 -4.24 -4.08 7.85
CA LYS A 89 -5.70 -4.10 7.76
C LYS A 89 -6.29 -3.57 9.05
N VAL A 90 -7.17 -2.58 8.96
CA VAL A 90 -7.83 -1.95 10.10
C VAL A 90 -9.33 -2.15 9.98
N CYS A 91 -9.96 -2.59 11.07
CA CYS A 91 -11.41 -2.72 11.18
C CYS A 91 -11.96 -1.57 12.03
N PHE A 92 -12.99 -0.89 11.53
CA PHE A 92 -13.74 0.10 12.31
C PHE A 92 -14.88 -0.60 13.04
N VAL A 93 -14.88 -0.50 14.35
CA VAL A 93 -16.02 -0.94 15.16
C VAL A 93 -17.05 0.19 15.16
N PRO A 94 -18.32 -0.04 14.77
CA PRO A 94 -19.35 0.96 14.93
C PRO A 94 -19.51 1.30 16.41
N PHE A 95 -19.48 2.58 16.76
CA PHE A 95 -19.55 3.07 18.15
C PHE A 95 -20.95 2.95 18.79
N LEU A 96 -21.89 2.23 18.17
CA LEU A 96 -23.29 2.16 18.61
C LEU A 96 -23.69 0.73 18.97
N MET A 97 -23.26 0.29 20.15
CA MET A 97 -23.94 -0.74 20.97
C MET A 97 -23.73 -0.42 22.45
N THR A 98 -24.36 0.65 22.91
CA THR A 98 -24.82 0.85 24.30
C THR A 98 -26.30 1.10 24.27
#